data_AF-A0A968YR78-F1
#
_entry.id   AF-A0A968YR78-F1
#
_cell.length_a   1.000
_cell.length_b   1.000
_cell.length_c   1.000
_cell.angle_alpha   90.00
_cell.angle_beta   90.00
_cell.angle_gamma   90.00
#
_symmetry.space_group_name_H-M   'P 1'
#
loop_
_entity.id
_entity.type
_entity.pdbx_description
1 polymer ?
#
loop_
_entity_poly.entity_id
_entity_poly.type
_entity_poly.pdbx_seq_one_letter_code
_entity_poly.pdbx_strand_id
1 'polypeptide(L)'
;METLTYFLPQVWFVILALFLLLYVMLDGFDLGVGILSLTSKDEERRGILMTSLSNIWDANETWLVLMGGGLFGAFPLAYGTILNALYIPILIMVFGFIFRAVAFEFRELANRKLIWNFA
;
A
#
# COMPACT_ATOMS: atom_id res chain seq x y z
N MET A 1 31.46 -18.63 9.61
CA MET A 1 31.00 -17.33 10.12
C MET A 1 31.02 -16.28 9.02
N GLU A 2 32.13 -16.09 8.29
CA GLU A 2 32.19 -15.15 7.14
C GLU A 2 31.17 -15.43 6.03
N THR A 3 30.92 -16.70 5.71
CA THR A 3 29.92 -17.07 4.69
C THR A 3 28.52 -16.57 5.04
N LEU A 4 28.09 -16.69 6.30
CA LEU A 4 26.80 -16.19 6.77
C LEU A 4 26.73 -14.65 6.72
N THR A 5 27.82 -13.96 7.02
CA THR A 5 27.82 -12.48 6.99
C THR A 5 27.63 -11.91 5.59
N TYR A 6 28.00 -12.63 4.53
CA TYR A 6 27.72 -12.23 3.15
C TYR A 6 26.38 -12.79 2.63
N PHE A 7 26.05 -14.03 3.00
CA PHE A 7 24.86 -14.72 2.50
C PHE A 7 23.55 -14.18 3.08
N LEU A 8 23.49 -13.90 4.39
CA LEU A 8 22.26 -13.43 5.05
C LEU A 8 21.76 -12.09 4.49
N PRO A 9 22.60 -11.06 4.29
CA PRO A 9 22.16 -9.83 3.63
C PRO A 9 21.61 -10.05 2.22
N GLN A 10 22.21 -10.95 1.43
CA GLN A 10 21.70 -11.25 0.07
C GLN A 10 20.31 -11.90 0.12
N VAL A 11 20.10 -12.84 1.03
CA VAL A 11 18.80 -13.49 1.24
C VAL A 11 17.75 -12.45 1.65
N TRP A 12 18.05 -11.61 2.65
CA TRP A 12 17.15 -10.56 3.09
C TRP A 12 16.87 -9.53 2.00
N PHE A 13 17.86 -9.17 1.20
CA PHE A 13 17.68 -8.28 0.05
C PHE A 13 16.67 -8.86 -0.95
N VAL A 14 16.77 -10.16 -1.27
CA VAL A 14 15.81 -10.83 -2.17
C VAL A 14 14.40 -10.89 -1.56
N ILE A 15 14.29 -11.17 -0.26
CA ILE A 15 12.99 -11.18 0.44
C ILE A 15 12.34 -9.80 0.39
N LEU A 16 13.10 -8.74 0.68
CA LEU A 16 12.60 -7.36 0.64
C LEU A 16 12.24 -6.94 -0.80
N ALA A 17 13.04 -7.33 -1.79
CA ALA A 17 12.70 -7.09 -3.20
C ALA A 17 11.40 -7.79 -3.61
N LEU A 18 11.16 -9.01 -3.10
CA LEU A 18 9.91 -9.73 -3.31
C LEU A 18 8.72 -9.02 -2.63
N PHE A 19 8.87 -8.57 -1.38
CA PHE A 19 7.82 -7.81 -0.70
C PHE A 19 7.47 -6.53 -1.43
N LEU A 20 8.49 -5.79 -1.90
CA LEU A 20 8.28 -4.60 -2.70
C LEU A 20 7.56 -4.90 -4.02
N LEU A 21 7.97 -5.96 -4.73
CA LEU A 21 7.33 -6.38 -5.97
C LEU A 21 5.85 -6.73 -5.75
N LEU A 22 5.56 -7.54 -4.73
CA LEU A 22 4.20 -7.93 -4.38
C LEU A 22 3.35 -6.72 -4.01
N TYR A 23 3.88 -5.81 -3.18
CA TYR A 23 3.19 -4.57 -2.84
C TYR A 23 2.86 -3.74 -4.08
N VAL A 24 3.85 -3.46 -4.94
CA VAL A 24 3.65 -2.66 -6.16
C VAL A 24 2.64 -3.31 -7.11
N MET A 25 2.64 -4.63 -7.24
CA MET A 25 1.68 -5.33 -8.10
C MET A 25 0.26 -5.33 -7.53
N LEU A 26 0.12 -5.64 -6.24
CA LEU A 26 -1.17 -5.85 -5.59
C LEU A 26 -1.84 -4.51 -5.25
N ASP A 27 -1.16 -3.63 -4.54
CA ASP A 27 -1.70 -2.31 -4.20
C ASP A 27 -1.76 -1.40 -5.44
N GLY A 28 -0.85 -1.60 -6.40
CA GLY A 28 -0.93 -0.92 -7.70
C GLY A 28 -2.19 -1.29 -8.50
N PHE A 29 -2.67 -2.52 -8.38
CA PHE A 29 -3.97 -2.92 -8.94
C PHE A 29 -5.12 -2.20 -8.22
N ASP A 30 -5.11 -2.15 -6.88
CA ASP A 30 -6.15 -1.47 -6.10
C ASP A 30 -6.25 0.01 -6.43
N LEU A 31 -5.11 0.71 -6.45
CA LEU A 31 -5.02 2.11 -6.84
C LEU A 31 -5.47 2.32 -8.29
N GLY A 32 -5.10 1.41 -9.20
CA GLY A 32 -5.55 1.43 -10.59
C GLY A 32 -7.06 1.33 -10.74
N VAL A 33 -7.71 0.40 -10.04
CA VAL A 33 -9.17 0.27 -10.02
C VAL A 33 -9.83 1.48 -9.34
N GLY A 34 -9.23 2.01 -8.27
CA GLY A 34 -9.65 3.26 -7.62
C GLY A 34 -9.69 4.43 -8.59
N ILE A 35 -8.65 4.63 -9.40
CA ILE A 35 -8.60 5.66 -10.44
C ILE A 35 -9.65 5.39 -11.54
N LEU A 36 -9.77 4.15 -12.00
CA LEU A 36 -10.76 3.78 -13.02
C LEU A 36 -12.20 4.04 -12.55
N SER A 37 -12.48 3.87 -11.25
CA SER A 37 -13.79 4.16 -10.67
C SER A 37 -14.23 5.61 -10.86
N LEU A 38 -13.28 6.56 -10.92
CA LEU A 38 -13.54 7.99 -11.16
C LEU A 38 -14.05 8.25 -12.58
N THR A 39 -13.73 7.36 -13.52
CA THR A 39 -14.18 7.45 -14.92
C THR A 39 -15.56 6.84 -15.14
N SER A 40 -16.08 6.07 -14.16
CA SER A 40 -17.41 5.47 -14.26
C SER A 40 -18.49 6.53 -14.14
N LYS A 41 -19.35 6.64 -15.16
CA LYS A 41 -20.51 7.55 -15.16
C LYS A 41 -21.70 6.99 -14.38
N ASP A 42 -21.68 5.69 -14.09
CA ASP A 42 -22.74 4.96 -13.44
C ASP A 42 -22.31 4.51 -12.03
N GLU A 43 -23.18 4.78 -11.04
CA GLU A 43 -22.91 4.51 -9.63
C GLU A 43 -23.00 3.01 -9.31
N GLU A 44 -23.81 2.24 -10.06
CA GLU A 44 -23.86 0.78 -9.93
C GLU A 44 -22.53 0.17 -10.36
N ARG A 45 -22.04 0.51 -11.56
CA ARG A 45 -20.72 0.06 -12.03
C ARG A 45 -19.58 0.51 -11.12
N ARG A 46 -19.66 1.73 -10.58
CA ARG A 46 -18.69 2.24 -9.60
C ARG A 46 -18.75 1.46 -8.28
N GLY A 47 -19.96 1.10 -7.82
CA GLY A 47 -20.19 0.22 -6.68
C GLY A 47 -19.49 -1.12 -6.86
N ILE A 48 -19.68 -1.78 -8.00
CA ILE A 48 -19.05 -3.07 -8.30
C ILE A 48 -17.52 -2.99 -8.24
N LEU A 49 -16.92 -1.96 -8.85
CA LEU A 49 -15.47 -1.74 -8.80
C LEU A 49 -14.97 -1.58 -7.36
N MET A 50 -15.67 -0.78 -6.56
CA MET A 50 -15.28 -0.51 -5.16
C MET A 50 -15.44 -1.76 -4.27
N THR A 51 -16.54 -2.49 -4.39
CA THR A 51 -16.77 -3.72 -3.62
C THR A 51 -15.76 -4.82 -3.97
N SER A 52 -15.22 -4.85 -5.20
CA SER A 52 -14.16 -5.79 -5.56
C SER A 52 -12.82 -5.55 -4.83
N LEU A 53 -12.59 -4.34 -4.32
CA LEU A 53 -11.37 -3.97 -3.58
C LEU A 53 -11.50 -4.16 -2.08
N SER A 54 -12.70 -3.93 -1.53
CA SER A 54 -12.96 -3.87 -0.08
C SER A 54 -12.42 -5.08 0.72
N ASN A 55 -12.48 -6.29 0.17
CA ASN A 55 -12.03 -7.50 0.88
C ASN A 55 -10.52 -7.78 0.76
N ILE A 56 -9.81 -7.17 -0.19
CA ILE A 56 -8.43 -7.54 -0.52
C ILE A 56 -7.40 -6.46 -0.19
N TRP A 57 -7.81 -5.18 -0.15
CA TRP A 57 -6.89 -4.07 0.00
C TRP A 57 -6.14 -4.08 1.35
N ASP A 58 -6.80 -4.46 2.44
CA ASP A 58 -6.18 -4.58 3.77
C ASP A 58 -5.03 -5.62 3.78
N ALA A 59 -5.17 -6.70 3.01
CA ALA A 59 -4.12 -7.70 2.85
C ALA A 59 -2.93 -7.14 2.05
N ASN A 60 -3.19 -6.23 1.11
CA ASN A 60 -2.16 -5.66 0.25
C ASN A 60 -1.26 -4.68 0.99
N GLU A 61 -1.82 -3.88 1.92
CA GLU A 61 -1.04 -2.98 2.78
C GLU A 61 -0.08 -3.72 3.71
N THR A 62 -0.38 -4.98 4.06
CA THR A 62 0.49 -5.79 4.90
C THR A 62 1.88 -5.98 4.27
N TRP A 63 1.99 -6.05 2.95
CA TRP A 63 3.28 -6.16 2.26
C TRP A 63 4.18 -4.95 2.48
N LEU A 64 3.60 -3.74 2.51
CA LEU A 64 4.33 -2.52 2.79
C LEU A 64 4.83 -2.48 4.24
N VAL A 65 4.00 -2.92 5.19
CA VAL A 65 4.38 -3.01 6.61
C VAL A 65 5.51 -4.01 6.81
N LEU A 66 5.42 -5.19 6.17
CA LEU A 66 6.48 -6.21 6.20
C LEU A 66 7.77 -5.70 5.57
N MET A 67 7.68 -4.95 4.47
CA MET A 67 8.84 -4.30 3.85
C MET A 67 9.50 -3.30 4.82
N GLY A 68 8.72 -2.44 5.46
CA GLY A 68 9.23 -1.46 6.42
C GLY A 68 9.89 -2.11 7.64
N GLY A 69 9.22 -3.08 8.26
CA GLY A 69 9.74 -3.82 9.42
C GLY A 69 10.96 -4.68 9.07
N GLY A 70 10.92 -5.36 7.92
CA GLY A 70 12.04 -6.15 7.41
C GLY A 70 13.25 -5.30 7.08
N LEU A 71 13.06 -4.12 6.47
CA LEU A 71 14.13 -3.17 6.19
C LEU A 71 14.75 -2.63 7.48
N PHE A 72 13.94 -2.31 8.50
CA PHE A 72 14.43 -1.91 9.82
C PHE A 72 15.30 -2.98 10.48
N GLY A 73 14.87 -4.25 10.42
CA GLY A 73 15.61 -5.36 11.03
C GLY A 73 16.87 -5.78 10.27
N ALA A 74 16.77 -5.92 8.94
CA ALA A 74 17.87 -6.43 8.12
C ALA A 74 18.86 -5.35 7.68
N PHE A 75 18.42 -4.11 7.48
CA PHE A 75 19.22 -3.00 6.98
C PHE A 75 18.90 -1.66 7.69
N PRO A 76 19.18 -1.53 9.00
CA PRO A 76 18.78 -0.38 9.80
C PRO A 76 19.33 0.96 9.28
N LEU A 77 20.56 0.96 8.73
CA LEU A 77 21.14 2.16 8.12
C LEU A 77 20.36 2.60 6.87
N ALA A 78 19.96 1.66 6.02
CA ALA A 78 19.15 1.95 4.84
C ALA A 78 17.77 2.46 5.26
N TYR A 79 17.12 1.80 6.24
CA TYR A 79 15.85 2.24 6.80
C TYR A 79 15.89 3.69 7.28
N GLY A 80 16.87 4.03 8.14
CA GLY A 80 17.02 5.39 8.66
C GLY A 80 17.32 6.43 7.58
N THR A 81 18.16 6.08 6.61
CA THR A 81 18.53 6.97 5.50
C THR A 81 17.33 7.25 4.59
N ILE A 82 16.58 6.21 4.22
CA ILE A 82 15.41 6.33 3.34
C ILE A 82 14.30 7.11 4.04
N LEU A 83 13.97 6.79 5.30
CA LEU A 83 12.93 7.52 6.03
C LEU A 83 13.28 8.99 6.24
N ASN A 84 14.55 9.31 6.49
CA ASN A 84 14.97 10.69 6.63
C ASN A 84 14.87 11.44 5.30
N ALA A 85 15.39 10.85 4.21
CA ALA A 85 15.38 11.47 2.89
C ALA A 85 13.97 11.62 2.30
N LEU A 86 13.08 10.66 2.58
CA LEU A 86 11.71 10.62 2.06
C LEU A 86 10.65 10.92 3.13
N TYR A 87 11.02 11.62 4.20
CA TYR A 87 10.13 11.88 5.34
C TYR A 87 8.78 12.48 4.90
N ILE A 88 8.81 13.57 4.14
CA ILE A 88 7.59 14.25 3.67
C ILE A 88 6.80 13.37 2.69
N PRO A 89 7.39 12.79 1.63
CA PRO A 89 6.69 11.87 0.74
C PRO A 89 6.01 10.69 1.46
N ILE A 90 6.72 10.03 2.38
CA ILE A 90 6.19 8.87 3.12
C ILE A 90 5.04 9.31 4.03
N LEU A 91 5.15 10.47 4.67
CA LEU A 91 4.09 11.00 5.51
C LEU A 91 2.81 11.29 4.70
N ILE A 92 2.95 11.91 3.52
CA ILE A 92 1.83 12.14 2.60
C ILE A 92 1.19 10.81 2.17
N MET A 93 2.02 9.81 1.83
CA MET A 93 1.57 8.48 1.45
C MET A 93 0.75 7.82 2.57
N VAL A 94 1.23 7.85 3.81
CA VAL A 94 0.52 7.28 4.98
C VAL A 94 -0.82 7.99 5.21
N PHE A 95 -0.87 9.32 5.12
CA PHE A 95 -2.15 10.03 5.18
C PHE A 95 -3.09 9.60 4.05
N GLY A 96 -2.58 9.41 2.83
CA GLY A 96 -3.33 8.86 1.71
C GLY A 96 -3.95 7.50 2.02
N PHE A 97 -3.19 6.57 2.62
CA PHE A 97 -3.73 5.26 3.02
C PHE A 97 -4.80 5.36 4.10
N ILE A 98 -4.62 6.24 5.09
CA ILE A 98 -5.64 6.47 6.13
C ILE A 98 -6.93 7.00 5.48
N PHE A 99 -6.84 7.99 4.59
CA PHE A 99 -8.03 8.50 3.91
C PHE A 99 -8.70 7.44 3.04
N ARG A 100 -7.93 6.63 2.31
CA ARG A 100 -8.45 5.54 1.51
C ARG A 100 -9.19 4.49 2.36
N ALA A 101 -8.60 4.09 3.49
CA ALA A 101 -9.20 3.14 4.43
C ALA A 101 -10.57 3.64 4.93
N VAL A 102 -10.61 4.91 5.35
CA VAL A 102 -11.84 5.57 5.80
C VAL A 102 -12.83 5.71 4.65
N ALA A 103 -12.38 6.05 3.44
CA ALA A 103 -13.26 6.23 2.30
C ALA A 103 -14.04 4.96 1.94
N PHE A 104 -13.38 3.80 1.93
CA PHE A 104 -14.04 2.52 1.64
C PHE A 104 -15.13 2.19 2.66
N GLU A 105 -14.79 2.18 3.95
CA GLU A 105 -15.70 1.83 5.04
C GLU A 105 -16.91 2.79 5.14
N PHE A 106 -16.66 4.10 5.05
CA PHE A 106 -17.73 5.09 5.18
C PHE A 106 -18.59 5.21 3.92
N ARG A 107 -18.06 4.90 2.72
CA ARG A 107 -18.85 4.94 1.47
C ARG A 107 -20.00 3.95 1.46
N GLU A 108 -19.83 2.77 2.07
CA GLU A 108 -20.89 1.76 2.14
C GLU A 108 -22.07 2.23 2.98
N LEU A 109 -21.81 3.02 4.02
CA LEU A 109 -22.80 3.51 4.97
C LEU A 109 -23.35 4.92 4.63
N ALA A 110 -22.72 5.63 3.70
CA ALA A 110 -23.06 7.03 3.41
C ALA A 110 -24.23 7.21 2.44
N ASN A 111 -25.16 8.10 2.83
CA ASN A 111 -26.21 8.61 1.93
C ASN A 111 -25.67 9.55 0.84
N ARG A 112 -24.55 10.24 1.09
CA ARG A 112 -23.86 11.11 0.12
C ARG A 112 -22.49 10.54 -0.23
N LYS A 113 -22.45 9.69 -1.25
CA LYS A 113 -21.24 8.97 -1.68
C LYS A 113 -20.21 9.84 -2.44
N LEU A 114 -20.64 11.00 -2.94
CA LEU A 114 -19.78 11.88 -3.76
C LEU A 114 -18.49 12.33 -3.06
N ILE A 115 -18.50 12.56 -1.75
CA ILE A 115 -17.29 13.01 -1.03
C ILE A 115 -16.30 11.86 -0.90
N TRP A 116 -16.79 10.68 -0.52
CA TRP A 116 -16.02 9.44 -0.43
C TRP A 116 -15.57 8.90 -1.78
N ASN A 117 -16.12 9.43 -2.86
CA ASN A 117 -15.74 9.07 -4.20
C ASN A 117 -14.42 9.72 -4.65
N PHE A 118 -13.99 10.81 -3.98
CA PHE A 118 -12.76 11.55 -4.28
C PHE A 118 -11.66 11.37 -3.22
N ALA A 119 -11.99 10.75 -2.09
CA ALA A 119 -11.06 10.38 -1.03
C ALA A 119 -10.43 9.00 -1.34
#